data_AF-A0A822AE67-F1
#
_entry.id   AF-A0A822AE67-F1
#
_cell.length_a   1.000
_cell.length_b   1.000
_cell.length_c   1.000
_cell.angle_alpha   90.00
_cell.angle_beta   90.00
_cell.angle_gamma   90.00
#
_symmetry.space_group_name_H-M   'P 1'
#
loop_
_entity.id
_entity.type
_entity.pdbx_description
1 polymer ?
#
loop_
_entity_poly.entity_id
_entity_poly.type
_entity_poly.pdbx_seq_one_letter_code
_entity_poly.pdbx_strand_id
1 'polypeptide(L)'
;RVYVASSRQLRRLDSTTRSPVYSNFGETVQGLSSIRAYNAQQRFIDMSDHLLDKNQACYFASCVANRWLAVRLESITNALTFFTALFAVLMRTHLTAGIVGLTITYAMQISQSLNWLVRMASDIETNIVSVERVNEYAELEPEAPWEIAEKKPPSDWPATGEIQLNNLTARYRENLKLVLKGVTVNIQPGEKVNRSLKKKSK
;
A
#
# COMPACT_ATOMS: atom_id res chain seq x y z
N ARG A 1 -23.18 3.27 -8.18
CA ARG A 1 -22.82 2.02 -7.47
C ARG A 1 -21.86 1.15 -8.27
N VAL A 2 -22.18 0.78 -9.52
CA VAL A 2 -21.31 -0.08 -10.36
C VAL A 2 -19.91 0.53 -10.57
N TYR A 3 -19.82 1.81 -10.96
CA TYR A 3 -18.52 2.47 -11.16
C TYR A 3 -17.62 2.45 -9.91
N VAL A 4 -18.15 2.83 -8.75
CA VAL A 4 -17.38 2.91 -7.50
C VAL A 4 -16.85 1.53 -7.10
N ALA A 5 -17.71 0.50 -7.16
CA ALA A 5 -17.32 -0.86 -6.87
C ALA A 5 -16.22 -1.37 -7.83
N SER A 6 -16.38 -1.16 -9.14
CA SER A 6 -15.40 -1.57 -10.15
C SER A 6 -14.09 -0.78 -10.04
N SER A 7 -14.15 0.54 -9.89
CA SER A 7 -13.00 1.45 -9.73
C SER A 7 -12.14 1.04 -8.54
N ARG A 8 -12.78 0.76 -7.39
CA ARG A 8 -12.09 0.32 -6.18
C ARG A 8 -11.36 -1.01 -6.37
N GLN A 9 -11.99 -1.99 -7.03
CA GLN A 9 -11.34 -3.26 -7.32
C GLN A 9 -10.18 -3.11 -8.31
N LEU A 10 -10.35 -2.30 -9.36
CA LEU A 10 -9.28 -2.02 -10.32
C LEU A 10 -8.07 -1.34 -9.63
N ARG A 11 -8.33 -0.41 -8.72
CA ARG A 11 -7.27 0.27 -7.97
C ARG A 11 -6.57 -0.68 -6.98
N ARG A 12 -7.29 -1.62 -6.37
CA ARG A 12 -6.70 -2.68 -5.54
C ARG A 12 -5.82 -3.62 -6.36
N LEU A 13 -6.28 -4.04 -7.54
CA LEU A 13 -5.52 -4.88 -8.47
C LEU A 13 -4.27 -4.17 -8.98
N ASP A 14 -4.37 -2.89 -9.36
CA ASP A 14 -3.23 -2.08 -9.77
C ASP A 14 -2.16 -2.01 -8.65
N SER A 15 -2.57 -1.65 -7.43
CA SER A 15 -1.66 -1.61 -6.27
C SER A 15 -0.98 -2.95 -6.00
N THR A 16 -1.73 -4.05 -6.08
CA THR A 16 -1.24 -5.41 -5.79
C THR A 16 -0.32 -5.93 -6.90
N THR A 17 -0.58 -5.58 -8.17
CA THR A 17 0.26 -6.00 -9.31
C THR A 17 1.52 -5.18 -9.46
N ARG A 18 1.54 -3.94 -8.94
CA ARG A 18 2.72 -3.08 -8.97
C ARG A 18 3.83 -3.50 -8.00
N SER A 19 3.47 -4.03 -6.84
CA SER A 19 4.45 -4.45 -5.81
C SER A 19 5.46 -5.52 -6.30
N PRO A 20 5.03 -6.62 -6.93
CA PRO A 20 5.93 -7.62 -7.50
C PRO A 20 6.96 -7.08 -8.50
N VAL A 21 6.62 -6.04 -9.27
CA VAL A 21 7.55 -5.40 -10.22
C VAL A 21 8.74 -4.81 -9.47
N TYR A 22 8.48 -4.08 -8.38
CA TYR A 22 9.55 -3.51 -7.55
C TYR A 22 10.35 -4.58 -6.80
N SER A 23 9.69 -5.62 -6.29
CA SER A 23 10.37 -6.74 -5.64
C SER A 23 11.29 -7.48 -6.61
N ASN A 24 10.82 -7.82 -7.82
CA ASN A 24 11.61 -8.47 -8.85
C ASN A 24 12.83 -7.63 -9.25
N PHE A 25 12.67 -6.30 -9.36
CA PHE A 25 13.78 -5.39 -9.60
C PHE A 25 14.81 -5.41 -8.47
N GLY A 26 14.34 -5.33 -7.21
CA GLY A 26 15.22 -5.40 -6.03
C GLY A 26 16.00 -6.71 -5.95
N GLU A 27 15.35 -7.85 -6.19
CA GLU A 27 15.99 -9.18 -6.25
C GLU A 27 17.00 -9.28 -7.38
N THR A 28 16.68 -8.73 -8.56
CA THR A 28 17.59 -8.73 -9.72
C THR A 28 18.86 -7.93 -9.45
N VAL A 29 18.74 -6.76 -8.80
CA VAL A 29 19.89 -5.92 -8.45
C VAL A 29 20.78 -6.60 -7.41
N GLN A 30 20.19 -7.19 -6.37
CA GLN A 30 20.95 -7.90 -5.33
C GLN A 30 21.60 -9.19 -5.85
N GLY A 31 20.93 -9.89 -6.77
CA GLY A 31 21.37 -11.17 -7.35
C GLY A 31 22.15 -11.06 -8.66
N LEU A 32 22.55 -9.86 -9.08
CA LEU A 32 23.06 -9.60 -10.42
C LEU A 32 24.27 -10.48 -10.83
N SER A 33 25.19 -10.71 -9.90
CA SER A 33 26.37 -11.55 -10.12
C SER A 33 25.97 -13.00 -10.40
N SER A 34 25.05 -13.56 -9.61
CA SER A 34 24.52 -14.91 -9.79
C SER A 34 23.78 -15.06 -11.13
N ILE A 35 22.92 -14.09 -11.47
CA ILE A 35 22.14 -14.14 -12.72
C ILE A 35 23.08 -14.17 -13.94
N ARG A 36 24.13 -13.36 -13.94
CA ARG A 36 25.14 -13.34 -15.01
C ARG A 36 25.99 -14.60 -15.02
N ALA A 37 26.39 -15.11 -13.85
CA ALA A 37 27.18 -16.34 -13.74
C ALA A 37 26.45 -17.58 -14.29
N TYR A 38 25.13 -17.67 -14.07
CA TYR A 38 24.29 -18.75 -14.60
C TYR A 38 23.72 -18.47 -16.00
N ASN A 39 24.09 -17.34 -16.61
CA ASN A 39 23.56 -16.89 -17.90
C ASN A 39 22.01 -16.92 -17.99
N ALA A 40 21.33 -16.52 -16.90
CA ALA A 40 19.88 -16.59 -16.74
C ALA A 40 19.16 -15.25 -17.02
N GLN A 41 19.82 -14.30 -17.71
CA GLN A 41 19.33 -12.94 -17.94
C GLN A 41 17.98 -12.95 -18.68
N GLN A 42 17.85 -13.76 -19.74
CA GLN A 42 16.63 -13.80 -20.55
C GLN A 42 15.40 -14.19 -19.71
N ARG A 43 15.55 -15.19 -18.82
CA ARG A 43 14.48 -15.60 -17.91
C ARG A 43 14.02 -14.46 -16.99
N PHE A 44 14.94 -13.62 -16.52
CA PHE A 44 14.60 -12.47 -15.68
C PHE A 44 13.98 -11.33 -16.48
N ILE A 45 14.38 -11.14 -17.74
CA ILE A 45 13.74 -10.20 -18.66
C ILE A 45 12.30 -10.63 -18.93
N ASP A 46 12.08 -11.88 -19.34
CA ASP A 46 10.74 -12.42 -19.63
C ASP A 46 9.82 -12.35 -18.40
N MET A 47 10.36 -12.61 -17.20
CA MET A 47 9.64 -12.45 -15.94
C MET A 47 9.25 -10.99 -15.68
N SER A 48 10.17 -10.06 -15.91
CA SER A 48 9.93 -8.63 -15.73
C SER A 48 8.84 -8.13 -16.69
N ASP A 49 8.93 -8.52 -17.95
CA ASP A 49 7.96 -8.15 -18.99
C ASP A 49 6.57 -8.70 -18.64
N HIS A 50 6.47 -9.96 -18.22
CA HIS A 50 5.20 -10.56 -17.79
C HIS A 50 4.55 -9.83 -16.60
N LEU A 51 5.36 -9.44 -15.61
CA LEU A 51 4.88 -8.69 -14.44
C LEU A 51 4.40 -7.29 -14.85
N LEU A 52 5.12 -6.63 -15.75
CA LEU A 52 4.81 -5.29 -16.25
C LEU A 52 3.53 -5.30 -17.11
N ASP A 53 3.38 -6.26 -18.02
CA ASP A 53 2.17 -6.43 -18.83
C ASP A 53 0.92 -6.62 -17.98
N LYS A 54 1.04 -7.43 -16.91
CA LYS A 54 -0.06 -7.66 -15.97
C LYS A 54 -0.46 -6.38 -15.23
N ASN A 55 0.50 -5.56 -14.82
CA ASN A 55 0.20 -4.27 -14.21
C ASN A 55 -0.43 -3.31 -15.23
N GLN A 56 0.12 -3.24 -16.44
CA GLN A 56 -0.36 -2.38 -17.51
C GLN A 56 -1.80 -2.70 -17.92
N ALA A 57 -2.18 -3.98 -17.97
CA ALA A 57 -3.55 -4.40 -18.23
C ALA A 57 -4.54 -3.88 -17.17
N CYS A 58 -4.15 -3.91 -15.88
CA CYS A 58 -4.96 -3.36 -14.79
C CYS A 58 -5.09 -1.84 -14.90
N TYR A 59 -3.97 -1.16 -15.19
CA TYR A 59 -3.95 0.28 -15.38
C TYR A 59 -4.82 0.71 -16.56
N PHE A 60 -4.71 0.04 -17.71
CA PHE A 60 -5.52 0.30 -18.89
C PHE A 60 -7.02 0.13 -18.61
N ALA A 61 -7.41 -0.94 -17.90
CA ALA A 61 -8.80 -1.14 -17.50
C ALA A 61 -9.33 0.00 -16.61
N SER A 62 -8.49 0.56 -15.72
CA SER A 62 -8.82 1.74 -14.93
C SER A 62 -9.03 3.00 -15.80
N CYS A 63 -8.19 3.20 -16.82
CA CYS A 63 -8.37 4.29 -17.79
C CYS A 63 -9.71 4.17 -18.56
N VAL A 64 -10.03 2.96 -19.03
CA VAL A 64 -11.29 2.69 -19.74
C VAL A 64 -12.50 2.92 -18.84
N ALA A 65 -12.46 2.46 -17.58
CA ALA A 65 -13.53 2.70 -16.62
C ALA A 65 -13.76 4.20 -16.37
N ASN A 66 -12.67 4.98 -16.24
CA ASN A 66 -12.72 6.43 -16.11
C ASN A 66 -13.36 7.12 -17.33
N ARG A 67 -13.03 6.67 -18.55
CA ARG A 67 -13.63 7.18 -19.79
C ARG A 67 -15.11 6.82 -19.89
N TRP A 68 -15.47 5.59 -19.52
CA TRP A 68 -16.86 5.15 -19.49
C TRP A 68 -17.73 6.02 -18.58
N LEU A 69 -17.24 6.35 -17.38
CA LEU A 69 -17.95 7.26 -16.48
C LEU A 69 -18.10 8.65 -17.10
N ALA A 70 -17.04 9.19 -17.71
CA ALA A 70 -17.07 10.50 -18.33
C ALA A 70 -18.16 10.59 -19.41
N VAL A 71 -18.18 9.63 -20.36
CA VAL A 71 -19.19 9.59 -21.44
C VAL A 71 -20.62 9.51 -20.88
N ARG A 72 -20.84 8.72 -19.81
CA ARG A 72 -22.16 8.60 -19.18
C ARG A 72 -22.60 9.90 -18.51
N LEU A 73 -21.69 10.58 -17.80
CA LEU A 73 -21.99 11.87 -17.17
C LEU A 73 -22.26 12.95 -18.22
N GLU A 74 -21.43 13.05 -19.26
CA GLU A 74 -21.62 13.98 -20.38
C GLU A 74 -22.94 13.73 -21.12
N SER A 75 -23.36 12.47 -21.27
CA SER A 75 -24.67 12.14 -21.87
C SER A 75 -25.84 12.69 -21.06
N ILE A 76 -25.77 12.60 -19.73
CA ILE A 76 -26.80 13.14 -18.82
C ILE A 76 -26.82 14.67 -18.89
N THR A 77 -25.64 15.30 -18.95
CA THR A 77 -25.49 16.75 -19.13
C THR A 77 -26.10 17.22 -20.43
N ASN A 78 -25.78 16.57 -21.54
CA ASN A 78 -26.29 16.95 -22.85
C ASN A 78 -27.82 16.82 -22.89
N ALA A 79 -28.38 15.77 -22.27
CA ALA A 79 -29.82 15.64 -22.12
C ALA A 79 -30.42 16.77 -21.26
N LEU A 80 -29.80 17.12 -20.13
CA LEU A 80 -30.24 18.23 -19.27
C LEU A 80 -30.23 19.56 -20.03
N THR A 81 -29.11 19.89 -20.70
CA THR A 81 -28.98 21.11 -21.51
C THR A 81 -30.01 21.14 -22.64
N PHE A 82 -30.27 20.01 -23.30
CA PHE A 82 -31.32 19.89 -24.32
C PHE A 82 -32.70 20.24 -23.75
N PHE A 83 -33.07 19.67 -22.60
CA PHE A 83 -34.34 20.00 -21.95
C PHE A 83 -34.40 21.45 -21.47
N THR A 84 -33.32 21.98 -20.89
CA THR A 84 -33.23 23.40 -20.48
C THR A 84 -33.44 24.34 -21.67
N ALA A 85 -32.79 24.06 -22.80
CA ALA A 85 -32.95 24.83 -24.03
C ALA A 85 -34.38 24.71 -24.60
N LEU A 86 -34.95 23.50 -24.59
CA LEU A 86 -36.32 23.25 -25.05
C LEU A 86 -37.35 24.04 -24.22
N PHE A 87 -37.26 23.98 -22.88
CA PHE A 87 -38.13 24.73 -21.99
C PHE A 87 -37.96 26.25 -22.12
N ALA A 88 -36.73 26.72 -22.33
CA ALA A 88 -36.47 28.14 -22.57
C ALA A 88 -37.18 28.66 -23.84
N VAL A 89 -37.26 27.85 -24.89
CA VAL A 89 -37.98 28.21 -26.13
C VAL A 89 -39.50 28.16 -25.91
N LEU A 90 -40.01 27.11 -25.25
CA LEU A 90 -41.44 26.95 -24.97
C LEU A 90 -41.98 28.07 -24.06
N MET A 91 -41.21 28.50 -23.06
CA MET A 91 -41.58 29.54 -22.10
C MET A 91 -40.99 30.92 -22.43
N ARG A 92 -40.61 31.17 -23.70
CA ARG A 92 -39.98 32.43 -24.14
C ARG A 92 -40.78 33.69 -23.80
N THR A 93 -42.10 33.57 -23.60
CA THR A 93 -43.01 34.67 -23.24
C THR A 93 -43.07 34.96 -21.74
N HIS A 94 -42.62 34.02 -20.91
CA HIS A 94 -42.67 34.10 -19.44
C HIS A 94 -41.29 34.27 -18.79
N LEU A 95 -40.21 34.13 -19.56
CA LEU A 95 -38.84 34.15 -19.07
C LEU A 95 -38.02 35.28 -19.71
N THR A 96 -37.25 35.99 -18.89
CA THR A 96 -36.27 36.98 -19.37
C THR A 96 -35.03 36.27 -19.91
N ALA A 97 -34.47 36.76 -21.02
CA ALA A 97 -33.27 36.20 -21.66
C ALA A 97 -32.08 36.01 -20.69
N GLY A 98 -31.92 36.90 -19.70
CA GLY A 98 -30.88 36.79 -18.68
C GLY A 98 -31.01 35.55 -17.78
N ILE A 99 -32.23 35.18 -17.38
CA ILE A 99 -32.48 34.00 -16.54
C ILE A 99 -32.16 32.73 -17.33
N VAL A 100 -32.60 32.67 -18.60
CA VAL A 100 -32.30 31.54 -19.51
C VAL A 100 -30.79 31.33 -19.68
N GLY A 101 -30.05 32.41 -19.94
CA GLY A 101 -28.58 32.34 -20.08
C GLY A 101 -27.89 31.85 -18.81
N LEU A 102 -28.34 32.32 -17.64
CA LEU A 102 -27.82 31.88 -16.34
C LEU A 102 -28.12 30.40 -16.08
N THR A 103 -29.34 29.93 -16.33
CA THR A 103 -29.71 28.52 -16.12
C THR A 103 -28.91 27.56 -17.01
N ILE A 104 -28.72 27.91 -18.29
CA ILE A 104 -27.91 27.09 -19.21
C ILE A 104 -26.44 27.04 -18.75
N THR A 105 -25.89 28.20 -18.35
CA THR A 105 -24.51 28.28 -17.85
C THR A 105 -24.31 27.43 -16.61
N TYR A 106 -25.23 27.49 -15.63
CA TYR A 106 -25.15 26.65 -14.44
C TYR A 106 -25.37 25.16 -14.72
N ALA A 107 -26.25 24.79 -15.66
CA ALA A 107 -26.44 23.39 -16.06
C ALA A 107 -25.16 22.79 -16.65
N MET A 108 -24.42 23.56 -17.46
CA MET A 108 -23.12 23.14 -17.99
C MET A 108 -22.08 22.99 -16.87
N GLN A 109 -22.04 23.92 -15.92
CA GLN A 109 -21.06 23.92 -14.83
C GLN A 109 -21.25 22.77 -13.83
N ILE A 110 -22.50 22.45 -13.48
CA ILE A 110 -22.84 21.34 -12.55
C ILE A 110 -22.22 20.01 -13.00
N SER A 111 -22.10 19.82 -14.31
CA SER A 111 -21.65 18.57 -14.91
C SER A 111 -20.16 18.33 -14.72
N GLN A 112 -19.36 19.38 -14.94
CA GLN A 112 -17.92 19.34 -14.68
C GLN A 112 -17.66 19.14 -13.18
N SER A 113 -18.39 19.88 -12.34
CA SER A 113 -18.29 19.76 -10.88
C SER A 113 -18.64 18.36 -10.38
N LEU A 114 -19.69 17.74 -10.93
CA LEU A 114 -20.11 16.39 -10.53
C LEU A 114 -19.09 15.32 -10.96
N ASN A 115 -18.52 15.44 -12.16
CA ASN A 115 -17.45 14.54 -12.61
C ASN A 115 -16.24 14.62 -11.67
N TRP A 116 -15.83 15.84 -11.31
CA TRP A 116 -14.72 16.08 -10.42
C TRP A 116 -15.01 15.59 -9.00
N LEU A 117 -16.21 15.83 -8.48
CA LEU A 117 -16.63 15.35 -7.15
C LEU A 117 -16.60 13.82 -7.05
N VAL A 118 -17.08 13.10 -8.07
CA VAL A 118 -17.05 11.63 -8.08
C VAL A 118 -15.61 11.11 -8.11
N ARG A 119 -14.71 11.75 -8.87
CA ARG A 119 -13.28 11.42 -8.87
C ARG A 119 -12.65 11.64 -7.51
N MET A 120 -12.86 12.82 -6.92
CA MET A 120 -12.33 13.18 -5.62
C MET A 120 -12.81 12.25 -4.50
N ALA A 121 -14.10 11.87 -4.51
CA ALA A 121 -14.63 10.92 -3.54
C ALA A 121 -13.92 9.55 -3.64
N SER A 122 -13.67 9.07 -4.87
CA SER A 122 -12.94 7.81 -5.09
C SER A 122 -11.46 7.90 -4.67
N ASP A 123 -10.84 9.07 -4.80
CA ASP A 123 -9.46 9.31 -4.39
C ASP A 123 -9.32 9.35 -2.87
N ILE A 124 -10.26 10.01 -2.18
CA ILE A 124 -10.31 10.03 -0.71
C ILE A 124 -10.51 8.61 -0.17
N GLU A 125 -11.46 7.83 -0.70
CA GLU A 125 -11.73 6.44 -0.27
C GLU A 125 -10.49 5.54 -0.44
N THR A 126 -9.60 5.85 -1.38
CA THR A 126 -8.37 5.06 -1.52
C THR A 126 -7.24 5.57 -0.64
N ASN A 127 -7.09 6.89 -0.51
CA ASN A 127 -6.00 7.48 0.27
C ASN A 127 -6.18 7.22 1.78
N ILE A 128 -7.43 7.10 2.26
CA ILE A 128 -7.71 6.79 3.67
C ILE A 128 -7.20 5.40 4.11
N VAL A 129 -7.07 4.45 3.18
CA VAL A 129 -6.51 3.11 3.47
C VAL A 129 -5.07 3.22 3.99
N SER A 130 -4.30 4.21 3.53
CA SER A 130 -2.95 4.46 4.04
C SER A 130 -2.97 4.91 5.50
N VAL A 131 -3.97 5.72 5.90
CA VAL A 131 -4.16 6.17 7.28
C VAL A 131 -4.55 5.00 8.18
N GLU A 132 -5.44 4.12 7.71
CA GLU A 132 -5.83 2.90 8.41
C GLU A 132 -4.60 2.02 8.72
N ARG A 133 -3.68 1.85 7.77
CA ARG A 133 -2.44 1.09 7.99
C ARG A 133 -1.50 1.74 9.00
N VAL A 134 -1.39 3.07 9.00
CA VAL A 134 -0.59 3.78 10.02
C VAL A 134 -1.21 3.60 11.41
N ASN A 135 -2.54 3.64 11.50
CA ASN A 135 -3.24 3.38 12.76
C ASN A 135 -3.04 1.93 13.24
N GLU A 136 -3.12 0.94 12.33
CA GLU A 136 -2.82 -0.46 12.64
C GLU A 136 -1.42 -0.63 13.24
N TYR A 137 -0.40 0.04 12.68
CA TYR A 137 0.95 0.00 13.25
C TYR A 137 1.09 0.74 14.57
N ALA A 138 0.27 1.77 14.82
CA ALA A 138 0.27 2.49 16.08
C ALA A 138 -0.34 1.69 17.23
N GLU A 139 -1.23 0.74 16.93
CA GLU A 139 -1.91 -0.13 17.90
C GLU A 139 -1.20 -1.47 18.14
N LEU A 140 -0.12 -1.77 17.40
CA LEU A 140 0.68 -2.98 17.64
C LEU A 140 1.26 -2.99 19.04
N GLU A 141 1.37 -4.19 19.62
CA GLU A 141 2.02 -4.38 20.92
C GLU A 141 3.48 -3.89 20.85
N PRO A 142 3.84 -2.82 21.58
CA PRO A 142 5.19 -2.28 21.54
C PRO A 142 6.16 -3.20 22.29
N GLU A 143 7.43 -3.15 21.90
CA GLU A 143 8.49 -3.72 22.72
C GLU A 143 8.57 -2.99 24.08
N ALA A 144 9.26 -3.61 25.04
CA ALA A 144 9.45 -3.01 26.36
C ALA A 144 10.09 -1.61 26.26
N PRO A 145 9.75 -0.67 27.15
CA PRO A 145 10.31 0.68 27.13
C PRO A 145 11.85 0.67 27.14
N TRP A 146 12.45 1.55 26.35
CA TRP A 146 13.91 1.69 26.24
C TRP A 146 14.61 1.92 27.58
N GLU A 147 13.98 2.69 28.47
CA GLU A 147 14.47 2.91 29.82
C GLU A 147 13.35 2.68 30.84
N ILE A 148 13.68 1.90 31.88
CA ILE A 148 12.84 1.72 33.06
C ILE A 148 13.52 2.50 34.17
N ALA A 149 13.01 3.70 34.49
CA ALA A 149 13.65 4.62 35.44
C ALA A 149 13.93 3.96 36.81
N GLU A 150 13.06 3.06 37.25
CA GLU A 150 13.17 2.32 38.51
C GLU A 150 14.27 1.24 38.51
N LYS A 151 14.70 0.77 37.34
CA LYS A 151 15.68 -0.32 37.18
C LYS A 151 16.87 0.09 36.32
N LYS A 152 17.17 1.39 36.27
CA LYS A 152 18.33 1.90 35.55
C LYS A 152 19.60 1.35 36.21
N PRO A 153 20.46 0.63 35.47
CA PRO A 153 21.72 0.17 36.04
C PRO A 153 22.59 1.39 36.43
N PRO A 154 23.44 1.26 37.45
CA PRO A 154 24.34 2.33 37.85
C PRO A 154 25.36 2.64 36.75
N SER A 155 25.99 3.81 36.81
CA SER A 155 26.87 4.31 35.74
C SER A 155 28.11 3.45 35.50
N ASP A 156 28.47 2.62 36.48
CA ASP A 156 29.58 1.67 36.45
C ASP A 156 29.18 0.28 35.92
N TRP A 157 27.91 0.06 35.51
CA TRP A 157 27.49 -1.19 34.87
C TRP A 157 28.01 -1.27 33.43
N PRO A 158 28.70 -2.35 33.00
CA PRO A 158 29.10 -3.53 33.78
C PRO A 158 30.45 -3.31 34.46
N ALA A 159 30.52 -3.53 35.77
CA ALA A 159 31.79 -3.43 36.49
C ALA A 159 32.69 -4.66 36.24
N THR A 160 32.12 -5.87 36.24
CA THR A 160 32.87 -7.13 36.15
C THR A 160 32.64 -7.89 34.83
N GLY A 161 31.57 -7.58 34.10
CA GLY A 161 31.24 -8.24 32.82
C GLY A 161 30.94 -9.74 32.94
N GLU A 162 30.63 -10.24 34.14
CA GLU A 162 30.18 -11.62 34.35
C GLU A 162 28.81 -11.84 33.69
N ILE A 163 28.66 -12.94 32.94
CA ILE A 163 27.40 -13.29 32.28
C ILE A 163 26.92 -14.65 32.79
N GLN A 164 25.81 -14.64 33.53
CA GLN A 164 25.14 -15.85 34.00
C GLN A 164 23.83 -16.05 33.22
N LEU A 165 23.79 -17.09 32.41
CA LEU A 165 22.57 -17.58 31.77
C LEU A 165 21.99 -18.69 32.65
N ASN A 166 20.78 -18.51 33.16
CA ASN A 166 20.12 -19.49 34.02
C ASN A 166 18.86 -20.01 33.34
N ASN A 167 18.85 -21.30 32.96
CA ASN A 167 17.72 -21.97 32.33
C ASN A 167 17.15 -21.19 31.11
N LEU A 168 18.02 -20.61 30.29
CA LEU A 168 17.60 -19.77 29.17
C LEU A 168 16.82 -20.62 28.14
N THR A 169 15.62 -20.16 27.83
CA THR A 169 14.76 -20.73 26.79
C THR A 169 14.41 -19.64 25.78
N ALA A 170 14.41 -19.99 24.51
CA ALA A 170 14.10 -19.03 23.44
C ALA A 170 13.38 -19.70 22.27
N ARG A 171 12.43 -18.96 21.68
CA ARG A 171 11.68 -19.32 20.47
C ARG A 171 11.51 -18.08 19.60
N TYR A 172 11.45 -18.28 18.28
CA TYR A 172 11.24 -17.19 17.31
C TYR A 172 9.78 -16.76 17.17
N ARG A 173 8.83 -17.69 17.36
CA ARG A 173 7.39 -17.44 17.35
C ARG A 173 6.76 -18.25 18.45
N GLU A 174 5.66 -17.78 19.02
CA GLU A 174 5.00 -18.44 20.15
C GLU A 174 4.61 -19.88 19.84
N ASN A 175 4.13 -20.13 18.62
CA ASN A 175 3.68 -21.44 18.16
C ASN A 175 4.82 -22.38 17.69
N LEU A 176 6.08 -21.95 17.76
CA LEU A 176 7.23 -22.78 17.37
C LEU A 176 7.87 -23.46 18.58
N LYS A 177 8.47 -24.63 18.32
CA LYS A 177 9.26 -25.35 19.32
C LYS A 177 10.42 -24.49 19.80
N LEU A 178 10.74 -24.61 21.09
CA LEU A 178 11.92 -23.97 21.69
C LEU A 178 13.20 -24.38 20.95
N VAL A 179 13.98 -23.37 20.54
CA VAL A 179 15.28 -23.54 19.86
C VAL A 179 16.38 -23.65 20.91
N LEU A 180 16.37 -22.77 21.92
CA LEU A 180 17.19 -22.90 23.12
C LEU A 180 16.34 -23.56 24.21
N LYS A 181 16.87 -24.63 24.79
CA LYS A 181 16.17 -25.47 25.77
C LYS A 181 16.99 -25.57 27.04
N GLY A 182 16.66 -24.72 28.01
CA GLY A 182 17.23 -24.75 29.37
C GLY A 182 18.75 -24.64 29.38
N VAL A 183 19.30 -23.67 28.65
CA VAL A 183 20.75 -23.45 28.62
C VAL A 183 21.17 -22.72 29.89
N THR A 184 22.03 -23.36 30.68
CA THR A 184 22.65 -22.75 31.87
C THR A 184 24.16 -22.67 31.66
N VAL A 185 24.70 -21.46 31.66
CA VAL A 185 26.14 -21.20 31.44
C VAL A 185 26.55 -20.01 32.30
N ASN A 186 27.71 -20.13 32.94
CA ASN A 186 28.35 -19.04 33.66
C ASN A 186 29.66 -18.67 32.94
N ILE A 187 29.82 -17.41 32.55
CA ILE A 187 31.01 -16.87 31.89
C ILE A 187 31.67 -15.88 32.84
N GLN A 188 32.93 -16.16 33.21
CA GLN A 188 33.65 -15.36 34.19
C GLN A 188 34.22 -14.06 33.60
N PRO A 189 34.48 -13.04 34.44
CA PRO A 189 35.15 -11.80 34.03
C PRO A 189 36.45 -12.05 33.26
N GLY A 190 36.60 -11.41 32.09
CA GLY A 190 37.80 -11.54 31.25
C GLY A 190 37.95 -12.87 30.50
N GLU A 191 36.97 -13.77 30.60
CA GLU A 191 37.01 -15.07 29.93
C GLU A 191 36.62 -14.95 28.45
N LYS A 192 37.53 -15.36 27.56
CA LYS A 192 37.24 -15.41 26.12
C LYS A 192 36.61 -16.75 25.75
N VAL A 193 35.29 -16.77 25.67
CA VAL A 193 34.53 -17.95 25.23
C VAL A 193 34.38 -17.95 23.70
N ASN A 194 34.87 -18.99 23.03
CA ASN A 194 34.67 -19.19 21.60
C ASN A 194 33.52 -20.17 21.35
N ARG A 195 32.59 -19.80 20.47
CA ARG A 195 31.46 -20.67 20.11
C ARG A 195 31.84 -21.59 18.95
N SER A 196 31.99 -22.89 19.21
CA SER A 196 32.03 -23.93 18.17
C SER A 196 30.64 -24.53 17.98
N LEU A 197 29.99 -24.22 16.86
CA LEU A 197 28.70 -24.79 16.51
C LEU A 197 28.91 -26.16 15.83
N LYS A 198 28.48 -27.25 16.49
CA LYS A 198 28.31 -28.53 15.79
C LYS A 198 27.19 -28.37 14.76
N LYS A 199 27.53 -28.34 13.47
CA LYS A 199 26.56 -28.61 12.40
C LYS A 199 26.03 -30.02 12.65
N LYS A 200 24.76 -30.13 13.10
CA LYS A 200 24.05 -31.40 13.02
C LYS A 200 23.99 -31.76 11.54
N SER A 201 24.69 -32.84 11.15
CA SER A 201 24.43 -33.51 9.88
C SER A 201 22.93 -33.82 9.85
N LYS A 202 22.28 -33.43 8.76
CA LYS A 202 20.99 -34.01 8.40
C LYS A 202 21.15 -35.51 8.18
#